data_AF-A0A1B0CZG6-F1
#
_entry.id   AF-A0A1B0CZG6-F1
#
_cell.length_a   1.000
_cell.length_b   1.000
_cell.length_c   1.000
_cell.angle_alpha   90.00
_cell.angle_beta   90.00
_cell.angle_gamma   90.00
#
_symmetry.space_group_name_H-M   'P 1'
#
loop_
_entity.id
_entity.type
_entity.pdbx_description
1 polymer ?
#
loop_
_entity_poly.entity_id
_entity_poly.type
_entity_poly.pdbx_seq_one_letter_code
_entity_poly.pdbx_strand_id
1 'polypeptide(L)' 'MFEEGMSTEEEPRLEAEGEETPDVDANYQPPPQKTIEEIMAADQEDESLRKYKEALLGKAQAEKIVVGEW' A
#
# COMPACT_ATOMS: atom_id res chain seq x y z
N MET A 1 32.55 25.93 -43.79
CA MET A 1 33.08 24.75 -43.09
C MET A 1 33.64 25.22 -41.77
N PHE A 2 32.98 24.85 -40.68
CA PHE A 2 33.51 24.45 -39.37
C PHE A 2 32.27 23.89 -38.66
N GLU A 3 32.08 22.58 -38.80
CA GLU A 3 31.27 21.80 -37.88
C GLU A 3 31.92 21.92 -36.51
N GLU A 4 31.20 22.39 -35.50
CA GLU A 4 31.47 21.99 -34.12
C GLU A 4 30.12 21.75 -33.44
N GLY A 5 29.99 20.52 -32.93
CA GLY A 5 28.74 19.84 -32.64
C GLY A 5 27.85 20.61 -31.67
N MET A 6 26.56 20.67 -32.01
CA MET A 6 25.48 20.60 -31.03
C MET A 6 25.80 19.42 -30.12
N SER A 7 26.44 19.73 -28.99
CA SER A 7 26.64 18.81 -27.90
C SER A 7 25.24 18.55 -27.36
N THR A 8 24.60 17.52 -27.92
CA THR A 8 23.48 16.84 -27.30
C THR A 8 24.05 16.32 -25.99
N GLU A 9 23.90 17.12 -24.94
CA GLU A 9 23.97 16.63 -23.58
C GLU A 9 22.79 15.66 -23.47
N GLU A 10 23.07 14.40 -23.84
CA GLU A 10 22.27 13.25 -23.47
C GLU A 10 22.36 13.18 -21.95
N GLU A 11 21.51 14.00 -21.32
CA GLU A 11 21.00 13.75 -19.98
C GLU A 11 20.63 12.26 -19.96
N PRO A 12 21.20 11.44 -19.05
CA PRO A 12 20.80 10.05 -18.96
C PRO A 12 19.30 10.03 -18.70
N ARG A 13 18.52 9.65 -19.71
CA ARG A 13 17.15 9.21 -19.50
C ARG A 13 17.31 8.00 -18.60
N LEU A 14 16.95 8.19 -17.34
CA LEU A 14 16.62 7.12 -16.42
C LEU A 14 15.51 6.32 -17.11
N GLU A 15 15.91 5.39 -17.97
CA GLU A 15 15.06 4.28 -18.36
C GLU A 15 14.60 3.68 -17.05
N ALA A 16 13.31 3.77 -16.78
CA ALA A 16 12.69 3.07 -15.67
C ALA A 16 12.88 1.57 -15.96
N GLU A 17 14.04 1.06 -15.56
CA GLU A 17 14.31 -0.34 -15.37
C GLU A 17 13.14 -0.89 -14.55
N GLY A 18 12.43 -1.83 -15.19
CA GLY A 18 11.09 -2.24 -14.82
C GLY A 18 10.99 -2.49 -13.33
N GLU A 19 9.83 -2.12 -12.78
CA GLU A 19 9.44 -2.40 -11.40
C GLU A 19 9.73 -3.86 -11.04
N GLU A 20 10.93 -4.16 -10.55
CA GLU A 20 11.18 -5.33 -9.73
C GLU A 20 10.59 -4.96 -8.38
N THR A 21 9.26 -5.05 -8.28
CA THR A 21 8.62 -5.16 -6.98
C THR A 21 9.28 -6.36 -6.32
N PRO A 22 9.98 -6.20 -5.17
CA PRO A 22 10.54 -7.34 -4.48
C PRO A 22 9.41 -8.35 -4.32
N ASP A 23 9.66 -9.58 -4.75
CA ASP A 23 8.74 -10.71 -4.63
C ASP A 23 8.09 -10.62 -3.25
N VAL A 24 6.79 -10.28 -3.23
CA VAL A 24 6.00 -10.17 -2.01
C VAL A 24 6.21 -11.46 -1.25
N ASP A 25 7.02 -11.42 -0.19
CA ASP A 25 7.58 -12.56 0.54
C ASP A 25 6.87 -13.87 0.17
N ALA A 26 7.50 -14.75 -0.60
CA ALA A 26 6.87 -15.96 -1.15
C ALA A 26 6.17 -16.84 -0.11
N ASN A 27 6.38 -16.60 1.19
CA ASN A 27 5.74 -17.29 2.31
C ASN A 27 4.56 -16.53 2.94
N TYR A 28 4.22 -15.33 2.46
CA TYR A 28 3.11 -14.55 2.96
C TYR A 28 1.79 -15.28 2.69
N GLN A 29 1.09 -15.61 3.77
CA GLN A 29 -0.27 -16.12 3.69
C GLN A 29 -1.22 -15.00 4.08
N PRO A 30 -2.06 -14.51 3.14
CA PRO A 30 -3.00 -13.46 3.45
C PRO A 30 -3.93 -13.89 4.59
N PRO A 31 -4.27 -13.00 5.53
CA PRO A 31 -5.17 -13.32 6.61
C PRO A 31 -6.56 -13.65 6.06
N PRO A 32 -7.36 -14.43 6.81
CA PRO A 32 -8.76 -14.64 6.49
C PRO A 32 -9.48 -13.29 6.35
N GLN A 33 -10.26 -13.15 5.29
CA GLN A 33 -11.06 -11.95 5.07
C GLN A 33 -12.09 -11.83 6.20
N LYS A 34 -12.18 -10.63 6.78
CA LYS A 34 -13.16 -10.27 7.82
C LYS A 34 -13.75 -8.92 7.50
N THR A 35 -15.03 -8.75 7.80
CA THR A 35 -15.67 -7.43 7.71
C THR A 35 -15.26 -6.54 8.88
N ILE A 36 -15.38 -5.23 8.71
CA ILE A 36 -15.13 -4.26 9.79
C ILE A 36 -16.04 -4.52 10.98
N GLU A 37 -17.30 -4.86 10.74
CA GLU A 37 -18.29 -5.20 11.78
C GLU A 37 -17.83 -6.40 12.62
N GLU A 38 -17.33 -7.47 12.00
CA GLU A 38 -16.78 -8.63 12.71
C GLU A 38 -15.53 -8.26 13.53
N ILE A 39 -14.65 -7.42 13.00
CA ILE A 39 -13.45 -6.94 13.70
C ILE A 39 -13.83 -6.09 14.92
N MET A 40 -14.87 -5.25 14.79
CA MET A 40 -15.39 -4.42 15.88
C MET A 40 -16.14 -5.23 16.94
N ALA A 41 -16.83 -6.29 16.52
CA ALA A 41 -17.59 -7.15 17.42
C ALA A 41 -16.67 -8.00 18.32
N ALA A 42 -15.47 -8.33 17.86
CA ALA A 42 -14.48 -9.03 18.66
C ALA A 42 -13.98 -8.16 19.82
N ASP A 43 -13.80 -8.76 21.00
CA ASP A 43 -13.15 -8.14 22.17
C ASP A 43 -13.78 -6.82 22.64
N GLN A 44 -15.11 -6.68 22.54
CA GLN A 44 -15.83 -5.46 22.95
C GLN A 44 -15.70 -5.11 24.44
N GLU A 45 -15.32 -6.07 25.26
CA GLU A 45 -15.07 -5.87 26.69
C GLU A 45 -13.64 -5.40 26.99
N ASP A 46 -12.73 -5.42 26.01
CA ASP A 46 -11.35 -4.95 26.18
C ASP A 46 -11.22 -3.49 25.73
N GLU A 47 -11.12 -2.59 26.71
CA GLU A 47 -10.97 -1.15 26.45
C GLU A 47 -9.73 -0.80 25.62
N SER A 48 -8.63 -1.54 25.80
CA SER A 48 -7.37 -1.28 25.09
C SER A 48 -7.50 -1.65 23.62
N LEU A 49 -8.08 -2.83 23.34
CA LEU A 49 -8.33 -3.28 21.98
C LEU A 49 -9.35 -2.40 21.26
N ARG A 50 -10.37 -1.89 21.97
CA ARG A 50 -11.32 -0.93 21.40
C ARG A 50 -10.66 0.38 20.98
N LYS A 51 -9.85 0.98 21.85
CA LYS A 51 -9.09 2.20 21.53
C LYS A 51 -8.12 1.98 20.37
N TYR A 52 -7.49 0.81 20.32
CA TYR A 52 -6.60 0.43 19.22
C TYR A 52 -7.35 0.29 17.88
N LYS A 53 -8.49 -0.41 17.88
CA LYS A 53 -9.35 -0.55 16.70
C LYS A 53 -9.90 0.80 16.25
N GLU A 54 -10.23 1.70 17.17
CA GLU A 54 -10.65 3.08 16.86
C GLU A 54 -9.52 3.91 16.25
N ALA A 55 -8.30 3.82 16.79
CA ALA A 55 -7.15 4.53 16.25
C ALA A 55 -6.78 4.07 14.83
N LEU A 56 -6.89 2.77 14.55
CA LEU A 56 -6.57 2.21 13.23
C LEU A 56 -7.67 2.43 12.20
N LEU A 57 -8.93 2.16 12.59
CA LEU A 57 -10.04 2.18 11.66
C LEU A 57 -10.62 3.59 11.50
N GLY A 58 -10.62 4.42 12.55
CA GLY A 58 -11.12 5.80 12.50
C GLY A 58 -12.47 5.92 11.76
N LYS A 59 -12.48 6.67 10.66
CA LYS A 59 -13.66 6.85 9.79
C LYS A 59 -14.11 5.59 9.05
N ALA A 60 -13.20 4.64 8.86
CA ALA A 60 -13.46 3.38 8.19
C ALA A 60 -14.37 2.44 9.00
N GLN A 61 -14.67 2.78 10.26
CA GLN A 61 -15.77 2.18 11.02
C GLN A 61 -17.15 2.55 10.43
N ALA A 62 -17.26 3.72 9.82
CA ALA A 62 -18.49 4.24 9.23
C ALA A 62 -18.57 4.04 7.71
N GLU A 63 -17.43 3.80 7.04
CA GLU A 63 -17.33 3.64 5.59
C GLU A 63 -17.01 2.20 5.20
N LYS A 64 -17.72 1.68 4.19
CA LYS A 64 -17.46 0.34 3.63
C LYS A 64 -16.12 0.35 2.89
N ILE A 65 -15.06 -0.13 3.54
CA ILE A 65 -13.74 -0.27 2.93
C ILE A 65 -13.82 -1.30 1.81
N VAL A 66 -13.63 -0.87 0.57
CA VAL A 66 -13.38 -1.76 -0.57
C VAL A 66 -11.88 -1.96 -0.63
N VAL A 67 -11.39 -3.12 -0.18
CA VAL A 67 -10.01 -3.53 -0.43
C VAL A 67 -9.93 -3.84 -1.93
N GLY A 68 -9.39 -2.90 -2.70
CA GLY A 68 -9.17 -3.08 -4.13
C GLY A 68 -8.18 -4.21 -4.36
N GLU A 69 -8.51 -5.12 -5.27
CA GLU A 69 -7.54 -6.04 -5.88
C GLU A 69 -6.60 -5.17 -6.71
N TRP A 70 -5.36 -4.96 -6.21
CA TRP A 70 -4.27 -4.33 -6.95
C TRP A 70 -3.41 -5.42 -7.58
#